data_AF-K6Y628-F1
#
_entry.id   AF-K6Y628-F1
#
_cell.length_a   1.000
_cell.length_b   1.000
_cell.length_c   1.000
_cell.angle_alpha   90.00
_cell.angle_beta   90.00
_cell.angle_gamma   90.00
#
_symmetry.space_group_name_H-M   'P 1'
#
loop_
_entity.id
_entity.type
_entity.pdbx_description
1 polymer ?
#
loop_
_entity_poly.entity_id
_entity_poly.type
_entity_poly.pdbx_seq_one_letter_code
_entity_poly.pdbx_strand_id
1 'polypeptide(L)'
;MGIKVNHFAAKTVTLVYQGDLEAFVIEFSIAVILTVMALGGYSSGLWLLWIPCGLTAAVCYFAVIYSIYGYISDKLASKSVKNNDN
;
A
#
# COMPACT_ATOMS: atom_id res chain seq x y z
N MET A 1 -10.05 48.04 2.73
CA MET A 1 -10.27 47.00 1.70
C MET A 1 -9.57 45.73 2.17
N GLY A 2 -10.30 44.83 2.82
CA GLY A 2 -9.74 43.58 3.34
C GLY A 2 -9.56 42.60 2.19
N ILE A 3 -8.32 42.20 1.94
CA ILE A 3 -8.00 41.18 0.95
C ILE A 3 -8.54 39.85 1.48
N LYS A 4 -9.71 39.45 0.99
CA LYS A 4 -10.29 38.14 1.24
C LYS A 4 -9.48 37.12 0.43
N VAL A 5 -8.39 36.65 1.03
CA VAL A 5 -7.64 35.50 0.53
C VAL A 5 -8.53 34.27 0.63
N ASN A 6 -9.14 33.89 -0.50
CA ASN A 6 -9.81 32.61 -0.61
C ASN A 6 -8.73 31.52 -0.48
N HIS A 7 -8.74 30.82 0.65
CA HIS A 7 -7.86 29.70 0.92
C HIS A 7 -8.25 28.50 0.04
N PHE A 8 -7.93 28.57 -1.25
CA PHE A 8 -8.14 27.49 -2.23
C PHE A 8 -7.21 26.29 -2.01
N ALA A 9 -6.30 26.35 -1.03
CA ALA A 9 -5.46 25.23 -0.60
C ALA A 9 -6.24 24.17 0.23
N ALA A 10 -7.47 24.48 0.66
CA ALA A 10 -8.34 23.50 1.33
C ALA A 10 -9.06 22.54 0.36
N LYS A 11 -8.71 22.55 -0.93
CA LYS A 11 -8.99 21.42 -1.81
C LYS A 11 -7.86 20.41 -1.61
N THR A 12 -7.81 19.78 -0.44
CA THR A 12 -7.10 18.50 -0.27
C THR A 12 -7.86 17.47 -1.11
N VAL A 13 -7.53 17.48 -2.40
CA VAL A 13 -8.01 16.59 -3.44
C VAL A 13 -7.76 15.16 -2.98
N THR A 14 -8.73 14.51 -2.33
CA THR A 14 -8.82 13.03 -2.22
C THR A 14 -7.47 12.30 -2.05
N LEU A 15 -6.55 12.89 -1.30
CA LEU A 15 -5.11 12.56 -1.38
C LEU A 15 -4.81 11.32 -0.55
N VAL A 16 -5.59 11.12 0.50
CA VAL A 16 -5.54 9.93 1.35
C VAL A 16 -5.74 8.68 0.49
N TYR A 17 -6.84 8.60 -0.24
CA TYR A 17 -7.16 7.42 -1.07
C TYR A 17 -6.17 7.20 -2.23
N GLN A 18 -5.67 8.29 -2.83
CA GLN A 18 -4.69 8.18 -3.93
C GLN A 18 -3.33 7.72 -3.40
N GLY A 19 -2.91 8.25 -2.24
CA GLY A 19 -1.69 7.85 -1.54
C GLY A 19 -1.72 6.40 -1.06
N ASP A 20 -2.87 5.90 -0.59
CA ASP A 20 -3.01 4.49 -0.16
C ASP A 20 -2.79 3.51 -1.33
N LEU A 21 -3.32 3.83 -2.50
CA LEU A 21 -3.17 2.99 -3.70
C LEU A 21 -1.75 3.08 -4.26
N GLU A 22 -1.15 4.27 -4.27
CA GLU A 22 0.27 4.46 -4.64
C GLU A 22 1.19 3.70 -3.68
N ALA A 23 0.95 3.78 -2.37
CA ALA A 23 1.68 3.06 -1.33
C ALA A 23 1.57 1.53 -1.52
N PHE A 24 0.37 1.04 -1.82
CA PHE A 24 0.14 -0.37 -2.10
C PHE A 24 0.96 -0.86 -3.31
N VAL A 25 0.97 -0.09 -4.41
CA VAL A 25 1.71 -0.45 -5.63
C VAL A 25 3.22 -0.45 -5.40
N ILE A 26 3.76 0.51 -4.63
CA ILE A 26 5.19 0.53 -4.33
C ILE A 26 5.59 -0.62 -3.40
N GLU A 27 4.80 -0.95 -2.38
CA GLU A 27 5.09 -2.07 -1.47
C GLU A 27 5.06 -3.40 -2.21
N PHE A 28 4.09 -3.59 -3.11
CA PHE A 28 4.04 -4.77 -3.97
C PHE A 28 5.24 -4.86 -4.90
N SER A 29 5.64 -3.74 -5.52
CA SER A 29 6.81 -3.69 -6.41
C SER A 29 8.10 -4.05 -5.67
N ILE A 30 8.29 -3.50 -4.47
CA ILE A 30 9.45 -3.78 -3.62
C ILE A 30 9.46 -5.26 -3.19
N ALA A 31 8.31 -5.82 -2.80
CA ALA A 31 8.20 -7.24 -2.44
C ALA A 31 8.67 -8.17 -3.57
N VAL A 32 8.26 -7.88 -4.81
CA VAL A 32 8.69 -8.66 -5.99
C VAL A 32 10.20 -8.53 -6.21
N ILE A 33 10.75 -7.32 -6.16
CA ILE A 33 12.20 -7.09 -6.36
C ILE A 33 13.01 -7.83 -5.29
N LEU A 34 12.62 -7.72 -4.01
CA LEU A 34 13.28 -8.42 -2.91
C LEU A 34 13.19 -9.94 -3.07
N THR A 35 12.08 -10.46 -3.60
CA THR A 35 11.94 -11.90 -3.90
C THR A 35 12.96 -12.35 -4.94
N VAL A 36 13.09 -11.61 -6.04
CA VAL A 36 14.05 -11.93 -7.11
C VAL A 36 15.49 -11.85 -6.58
N MET A 37 15.79 -10.84 -5.77
CA MET A 37 17.10 -10.70 -5.13
C MET A 37 17.39 -11.83 -4.14
N ALA A 38 16.41 -12.29 -3.38
CA ALA A 38 16.56 -13.43 -2.48
C ALA A 38 16.84 -14.73 -3.26
N LEU A 39 16.14 -14.96 -4.37
CA LEU A 39 16.36 -16.11 -5.25
C LEU A 39 17.75 -16.05 -5.90
N GLY A 40 18.16 -14.88 -6.40
CA GLY A 40 19.50 -14.66 -6.94
C GLY A 40 20.60 -14.85 -5.90
N GLY A 41 20.38 -14.36 -4.68
CA GLY A 41 21.28 -14.54 -3.54
C GLY A 41 21.45 -16.01 -3.14
N TYR A 42 20.34 -16.77 -3.14
CA TYR A 42 20.36 -18.20 -2.89
C TYR A 42 21.16 -18.95 -3.98
N SER A 43 20.90 -18.63 -5.25
CA SER A 43 21.59 -19.27 -6.38
C SER A 43 23.08 -18.93 -6.45
N SER A 44 23.50 -17.79 -5.91
CA SER A 44 24.90 -17.33 -5.89
C SER A 44 25.67 -17.77 -4.65
N GLY A 45 25.03 -18.50 -3.72
CA GLY A 45 25.63 -18.89 -2.44
C GLY A 45 25.83 -17.74 -1.45
N LEU A 46 25.23 -16.57 -1.71
CA LEU A 46 25.32 -15.38 -0.84
C LEU A 46 24.32 -15.50 0.31
N TRP A 47 24.70 -16.27 1.33
CA TRP A 47 23.86 -16.53 2.50
C TRP A 47 23.45 -15.26 3.25
N LEU A 48 24.35 -14.27 3.32
CA LEU A 48 24.06 -12.98 3.94
C LEU A 48 23.04 -12.13 3.16
N LEU A 49 22.81 -12.41 1.87
CA LEU A 49 21.90 -11.62 1.05
C LEU A 49 20.51 -12.25 1.05
N TRP A 50 20.39 -13.57 0.87
CA TRP A 50 19.07 -14.21 0.76
C TRP A 50 18.28 -14.15 2.07
N ILE A 51 18.91 -14.22 3.24
CA ILE A 51 18.22 -14.20 4.54
C ILE A 51 17.50 -12.86 4.78
N PRO A 52 18.18 -11.70 4.80
CA PRO A 52 17.50 -10.44 5.05
C PRO A 52 16.54 -10.08 3.91
N CYS A 53 16.90 -10.38 2.66
CA CYS A 53 16.08 -10.06 1.51
C CYS A 53 14.80 -10.93 1.44
N GLY A 54 14.91 -12.22 1.78
CA GLY A 54 13.76 -13.12 1.88
C GLY A 54 12.86 -12.79 3.06
N LEU A 55 13.44 -12.43 4.22
CA LEU A 55 12.68 -12.01 5.40
C LEU A 55 11.88 -10.73 5.11
N THR A 56 12.52 -9.72 4.53
CA THR A 56 11.85 -8.45 4.21
C THR A 56 10.80 -8.62 3.12
N ALA A 57 11.07 -9.44 2.10
CA ALA A 57 10.07 -9.78 1.09
C ALA A 57 8.80 -10.39 1.72
N ALA A 58 8.96 -11.34 2.66
CA ALA A 58 7.84 -11.97 3.35
C ALA A 58 6.99 -10.95 4.15
N VAL A 59 7.64 -10.01 4.84
CA VAL A 59 6.96 -8.94 5.58
C VAL A 59 6.19 -8.02 4.63
N CYS A 60 6.79 -7.62 3.52
CA CYS A 60 6.10 -6.78 2.53
C CYS A 60 4.88 -7.49 1.92
N TYR A 61 4.97 -8.79 1.61
CA TYR A 61 3.79 -9.54 1.15
C TYR A 61 2.68 -9.60 2.19
N PHE A 62 3.03 -9.76 3.46
CA PHE A 62 2.06 -9.77 4.54
C PHE A 62 1.35 -8.42 4.68
N ALA A 63 2.09 -7.31 4.59
CA ALA A 63 1.54 -5.96 4.61
C ALA A 63 0.57 -5.71 3.43
N VAL A 64 0.98 -6.09 2.21
CA VAL A 64 0.14 -6.03 1.00
C VAL A 64 -1.16 -6.80 1.19
N ILE A 65 -1.09 -8.03 1.72
CA ILE A 65 -2.28 -8.86 1.99
C ILE A 65 -3.20 -8.18 3.01
N TYR A 66 -2.66 -7.67 4.11
CA TYR A 66 -3.44 -6.94 5.12
C TYR A 66 -4.13 -5.72 4.53
N SER A 67 -3.44 -4.96 3.69
CA SER A 67 -3.98 -3.78 3.03
C SER A 67 -5.15 -4.15 2.08
N ILE A 68 -5.03 -5.24 1.32
CA ILE A 68 -6.13 -5.78 0.49
C ILE A 68 -7.33 -6.18 1.34
N TYR A 69 -7.12 -6.91 2.44
CA TYR A 69 -8.21 -7.34 3.31
C TYR A 69 -8.95 -6.16 3.94
N GLY A 70 -8.23 -5.13 4.38
CA GLY A 70 -8.81 -3.89 4.88
C GLY A 70 -9.65 -3.19 3.80
N TYR A 71 -9.12 -3.06 2.59
CA TYR A 71 -9.82 -2.45 1.46
C TYR A 71 -11.11 -3.18 1.09
N ILE A 72 -11.09 -4.52 1.04
CA ILE A 72 -12.28 -5.33 0.72
C ILE A 72 -13.33 -5.21 1.84
N SER A 73 -12.90 -5.28 3.10
CA SER A 73 -13.80 -5.21 4.27
C SER A 73 -14.50 -3.85 4.34
N ASP A 74 -13.78 -2.76 4.10
CA ASP A 74 -14.35 -1.41 4.06
C ASP A 74 -15.37 -1.25 2.91
N LYS A 75 -15.04 -1.80 1.74
CA LYS A 75 -15.95 -1.79 0.58
C LYS A 75 -17.23 -2.59 0.81
N LEU A 76 -17.15 -3.69 1.54
CA LEU A 76 -18.31 -4.50 1.94
C LEU A 76 -19.17 -3.78 2.99
N ALA A 77 -18.55 -3.17 4.00
CA ALA A 77 -19.25 -2.39 5.02
C ALA A 77 -19.98 -1.17 4.42
N SER A 78 -19.33 -0.44 3.52
CA SER A 78 -19.93 0.71 2.80
C SER A 78 -21.15 0.30 1.96
N LYS A 79 -21.13 -0.91 1.37
CA LYS A 79 -22.24 -1.45 0.58
C LYS A 79 -23.45 -1.83 1.44
N SER A 80 -23.23 -2.22 2.70
CA SER A 80 -24.31 -2.58 3.64
C SER A 80 -25.05 -1.34 4.18
N VAL A 81 -24.33 -0.22 4.40
CA VAL A 81 -24.95 1.04 4.84
C VAL A 81 -25.86 1.64 3.77
N LYS A 82 -25.50 1.54 2.49
CA LYS A 82 -26.30 2.08 1.37
C LYS A 82 -27.62 1.33 1.11
N ASN A 83 -27.80 0.14 1.69
CA ASN A 83 -29.02 -0.66 1.52
C ASN A 83 -30.08 -0.39 2.60
N ASN A 84 -29.69 0.18 3.76
CA ASN A 84 -30.61 0.47 4.87
C ASN A 84 -31.29 1.85 4.80
N ASP A 85 -31.08 2.59 3.71
CA ASP A 85 -31.68 3.91 3.43
C ASP A 85 -32.67 3.84 2.23
N ASN A 86 -33.23 2.65 1.94
CA ASN A 86 -34.33 2.49 0.96
C ASN A 86 -35.58 1.98 1.65
#